data_AF-A0A2W5E5S8-F1
#
_entry.id   AF-A0A2W5E5S8-F1
#
_cell.length_a   1.000
_cell.length_b   1.000
_cell.length_c   1.000
_cell.angle_alpha   90.00
_cell.angle_beta   90.00
_cell.angle_gamma   90.00
#
_symmetry.space_group_name_H-M   'P 1'
#
loop_
_entity.id
_entity.type
_entity.pdbx_description
1 polymer ?
#
loop_
_entity_poly.entity_id
_entity_poly.type
_entity_poly.pdbx_seq_one_letter_code
_entity_poly.pdbx_strand_id
1 'polypeptide(L)' 'MTKQTLQDALIDIKLSWHIAKDRHPRKFSSPHEGYAVLLEEVDELWDEVKKKTFDKEAARKEAVQIGAIVIRFITELC' A
#
# COMPACT_ATOMS: atom_id res chain seq x y z
N MET A 1 -16.02 -10.90 -13.37
CA MET A 1 -15.19 -10.40 -12.26
C MET A 1 -15.13 -11.46 -11.18
N THR A 2 -14.02 -12.20 -11.10
CA THR A 2 -13.78 -13.19 -10.05
C THR A 2 -13.82 -12.48 -8.69
N LYS A 3 -14.53 -13.03 -7.71
CA LYS A 3 -14.51 -12.49 -6.34
C LYS A 3 -13.09 -12.66 -5.80
N GLN A 4 -12.43 -11.57 -5.47
CA GLN A 4 -11.13 -11.62 -4.81
C GLN A 4 -11.30 -12.25 -3.42
N THR A 5 -10.48 -13.26 -3.14
CA THR A 5 -10.44 -13.93 -1.84
C THR A 5 -9.45 -13.23 -0.91
N LEU A 6 -9.47 -13.59 0.38
CA LEU A 6 -8.44 -13.16 1.32
C LEU A 6 -7.04 -13.59 0.85
N GLN A 7 -6.92 -14.79 0.27
CA GLN A 7 -5.64 -15.30 -0.20
C GLN A 7 -5.09 -14.46 -1.36
N ASP A 8 -5.94 -14.08 -2.31
CA ASP A 8 -5.53 -13.20 -3.41
C ASP A 8 -5.03 -11.85 -2.89
N ALA A 9 -5.75 -11.25 -1.94
CA ALA A 9 -5.34 -9.97 -1.34
C ALA A 9 -3.99 -10.07 -0.62
N LEU A 10 -3.73 -11.16 0.10
CA LEU A 10 -2.45 -11.39 0.76
C LEU A 10 -1.30 -11.58 -0.24
N ILE A 11 -1.56 -12.25 -1.37
CA ILE A 11 -0.59 -12.39 -2.47
C ILE A 11 -0.27 -11.02 -3.08
N ASP A 12 -1.29 -10.22 -3.37
CA ASP A 12 -1.14 -8.89 -3.96
C ASP A 12 -0.34 -7.96 -3.02
N ILE A 13 -0.64 -7.98 -1.73
CA ILE A 13 0.10 -7.21 -0.71
C ILE A 13 1.56 -7.65 -0.65
N LYS A 14 1.82 -8.97 -0.64
CA LYS A 14 3.19 -9.49 -0.61
C LYS A 14 3.97 -9.07 -1.87
N LEU A 15 3.34 -9.11 -3.03
CA LEU A 15 3.97 -8.66 -4.27
C LEU A 15 4.27 -7.16 -4.25
N SER A 16 3.30 -6.34 -3.85
CA SER A 16 3.46 -4.90 -3.71
C SER A 16 4.56 -4.54 -2.70
N TRP A 17 4.67 -5.28 -1.60
CA TRP A 17 5.77 -5.15 -0.63
C TRP A 17 7.13 -5.35 -1.26
N HIS A 18 7.31 -6.41 -2.07
CA HIS A 18 8.57 -6.65 -2.79
C HIS A 18 8.88 -5.52 -3.76
N ILE A 19 7.89 -5.05 -4.53
CA ILE A 19 8.05 -3.93 -5.46
C ILE A 19 8.49 -2.66 -4.73
N ALA A 20 7.83 -2.33 -3.62
CA ALA A 20 8.16 -1.15 -2.81
C ALA A 20 9.58 -1.27 -2.22
N LYS A 21 9.97 -2.46 -1.75
CA LYS A 21 11.30 -2.74 -1.19
C LYS A 21 12.40 -2.66 -2.25
N ASP A 22 12.14 -3.10 -3.46
CA ASP A 22 13.10 -3.04 -4.57
C ASP A 22 13.30 -1.60 -5.06
N ARG A 23 12.21 -0.82 -5.15
CA ARG A 23 12.27 0.61 -5.52
C ARG A 23 12.92 1.47 -4.43
N HIS A 24 12.66 1.15 -3.16
CA HIS A 24 13.15 1.90 -2.01
C HIS A 24 13.91 0.96 -1.06
N PRO A 25 15.17 0.58 -1.41
CA PRO A 25 15.89 -0.48 -0.71
C PRO A 25 16.33 -0.11 0.71
N ARG A 26 16.42 1.17 1.05
CA ARG A 26 16.68 1.59 2.43
C ARG A 26 15.45 1.40 3.30
N LYS A 27 15.71 1.07 4.57
CA LYS A 27 14.70 1.21 5.63
C LYS A 27 14.35 2.69 5.85
N PHE A 28 13.21 2.92 6.48
CA PHE A 28 12.86 4.26 6.96
C PHE A 28 13.94 4.78 7.92
N SER A 29 14.32 6.04 7.74
CA SER A 29 15.27 6.74 8.59
C SER A 29 14.67 7.10 9.96
N SER A 30 13.34 7.21 10.03
CA SER A 30 12.61 7.53 11.25
C SER A 30 11.16 7.05 11.18
N PRO A 31 10.45 6.95 12.33
CA PRO A 31 9.02 6.71 12.35
C PRO A 31 8.20 7.77 11.59
N HIS A 32 8.68 9.02 11.54
CA HIS A 32 8.01 10.10 10.81
C HIS A 32 8.07 9.89 9.29
N GLU A 33 9.20 9.42 8.76
CA GLU A 33 9.31 9.07 7.33
C GLU A 33 8.37 7.90 7.00
N GLY A 34 8.38 6.84 7.82
CA GLY A 34 7.49 5.71 7.61
C GLY A 34 6.01 6.09 7.68
N TYR A 35 5.64 6.97 8.61
CA TYR A 35 4.27 7.49 8.71
C TYR A 35 3.91 8.38 7.51
N ALA A 36 4.83 9.22 7.04
CA ALA A 36 4.59 10.07 5.89
C ALA A 36 4.32 9.25 4.62
N VAL A 37 5.10 8.19 4.39
CA VAL A 37 4.87 7.27 3.25
C VAL A 37 3.55 6.51 3.40
N LEU A 38 3.21 6.07 4.62
CA LEU A 38 1.90 5.43 4.86
C LEU A 38 0.74 6.40 4.60
N LEU A 39 0.89 7.65 5.02
CA LEU A 39 -0.13 8.69 4.83
C LEU A 39 -0.32 9.01 3.34
N GLU A 40 0.76 9.07 2.57
CA GLU A 40 0.71 9.25 1.11
C GLU A 40 -0.18 8.19 0.44
N GLU A 41 0.02 6.91 0.73
CA GLU A 41 -0.81 5.83 0.16
C GLU A 41 -2.28 5.90 0.61
N VAL A 42 -2.53 6.35 1.84
CA VAL A 42 -3.90 6.56 2.35
C VAL A 42 -4.58 7.73 1.64
N ASP A 43 -3.85 8.81 1.38
CA ASP A 43 -4.35 9.96 0.63
C ASP A 43 -4.62 9.59 -0.84
N GLU A 44 -3.77 8.76 -1.48
CA GLU A 44 -4.01 8.23 -2.82
C GLU A 44 -5.28 7.35 -2.88
N LEU A 45 -5.47 6.47 -1.90
CA LEU A 45 -6.73 5.71 -1.79
C LEU A 45 -7.93 6.64 -1.62
N TRP A 46 -7.80 7.67 -0.79
CA TRP A 46 -8.86 8.65 -0.59
C TRP A 46 -9.18 9.43 -1.86
N ASP A 47 -8.16 9.78 -2.64
CA ASP A 47 -8.31 10.39 -3.96
C ASP A 47 -9.12 9.51 -4.90
N GLU A 48 -8.86 8.20 -4.94
CA GLU A 48 -9.67 7.25 -5.73
C GLU A 48 -11.12 7.15 -5.24
N VAL A 49 -11.33 7.09 -3.93
CA VAL A 49 -12.66 6.96 -3.32
C VAL A 49 -13.53 8.19 -3.57
N LYS A 50 -12.94 9.40 -3.57
CA LYS A 50 -13.69 10.66 -3.71
C LYS A 50 -13.90 11.09 -5.16
N LYS A 51 -13.43 10.32 -6.16
CA LYS A 51 -13.67 10.60 -7.58
C LYS A 51 -15.17 10.55 -7.90
N LYS A 52 -15.59 11.40 -8.85
CA LYS A 52 -16.98 11.39 -9.38
C LYS A 52 -17.36 10.05 -10.01
N THR A 53 -16.41 9.42 -10.68
CA THR A 53 -16.55 8.07 -11.24
C THR A 53 -15.60 7.17 -10.47
N PHE A 54 -16.16 6.29 -9.66
CA PHE A 54 -15.38 5.37 -8.83
C PHE A 54 -14.71 4.30 -9.68
N ASP A 55 -13.37 4.23 -9.62
CA ASP A 55 -12.58 3.15 -10.20
C ASP A 55 -12.22 2.14 -9.11
N LYS A 56 -12.88 0.98 -9.17
CA LYS A 56 -12.73 -0.08 -8.19
C LYS A 56 -11.33 -0.71 -8.22
N GLU A 57 -10.71 -0.83 -9.38
CA GLU A 57 -9.41 -1.47 -9.50
C GLU A 57 -8.29 -0.52 -9.06
N ALA A 58 -8.44 0.78 -9.35
CA ALA A 58 -7.53 1.80 -8.83
C ALA A 58 -7.59 1.88 -7.29
N ALA A 59 -8.79 2.00 -6.70
CA ALA A 59 -8.94 1.99 -5.24
C ALA A 59 -8.37 0.71 -4.60
N ARG A 60 -8.53 -0.44 -5.25
CA ARG A 60 -7.96 -1.70 -4.78
C ARG A 60 -6.43 -1.70 -4.82
N LYS A 61 -5.83 -1.16 -5.88
CA LYS A 61 -4.39 -1.02 -6.01
C LYS A 61 -3.82 -0.18 -4.86
N GLU A 62 -4.40 0.98 -4.57
CA GLU A 62 -3.91 1.82 -3.48
C GLU A 62 -4.11 1.15 -2.11
N ALA A 63 -5.22 0.44 -1.89
CA ALA A 63 -5.40 -0.36 -0.67
C ALA A 63 -4.36 -1.48 -0.49
N VAL A 64 -3.94 -2.13 -1.59
CA VAL A 64 -2.85 -3.12 -1.59
C VAL A 64 -1.51 -2.46 -1.26
N GLN A 65 -1.24 -1.26 -1.79
CA GLN A 65 -0.03 -0.49 -1.46
C GLN A 65 0.00 -0.08 0.01
N ILE A 66 -1.13 0.38 0.58
CA ILE A 66 -1.24 0.62 2.03
C ILE A 66 -0.83 -0.63 2.82
N GLY A 67 -1.38 -1.81 2.47
CA GLY A 67 -1.01 -3.06 3.12
C GLY A 67 0.49 -3.36 3.05
N ALA A 68 1.11 -3.12 1.89
CA ALA A 68 2.54 -3.28 1.69
C ALA A 68 3.36 -2.31 2.57
N ILE A 69 3.01 -1.02 2.58
CA ILE A 69 3.71 -0.02 3.39
C ILE A 69 3.50 -0.26 4.88
N VAL A 70 2.33 -0.73 5.33
CA VAL A 70 2.11 -1.14 6.73
C VAL A 70 3.07 -2.28 7.12
N ILE A 71 3.24 -3.30 6.28
CA ILE A 71 4.19 -4.39 6.56
C ILE A 71 5.63 -3.85 6.62
N ARG A 72 6.02 -2.95 5.71
CA ARG A 72 7.33 -2.28 5.79
C ARG A 72 7.47 -1.48 7.08
N PHE A 73 6.47 -0.71 7.48
CA PHE A 73 6.48 0.06 8.72
C PHE A 73 6.68 -0.84 9.93
N ILE A 74 5.97 -1.98 10.00
CA ILE A 74 6.12 -2.98 11.07
C ILE A 74 7.52 -3.59 11.12
N THR A 75 8.12 -3.89 9.96
CA THR A 75 9.36 -4.68 9.86
C THR A 75 10.64 -3.86 9.72
N GLU A 76 10.53 -2.60 9.35
CA GLU A 76 11.64 -1.69 9.06
C GLU A 76 11.71 -0.50 10.02
N LEU A 77 10.81 -0.39 11.00
CA LEU A 77 10.90 0.63 12.06
C LEU A 77 12.25 0.50 12.78
N CYS A 78 12.95 1.62 12.89
CA CYS A 78 14.18 1.77 13.66
C CYS A 78 13.90 2.05 15.15
#